data_AF-A0A2T0R419-F1
#
_entry.id   AF-A0A2T0R419-F1
#
_cell.length_a   1.000
_cell.length_b   1.000
_cell.length_c   1.000
_cell.angle_alpha   90.00
_cell.angle_beta   90.00
_cell.angle_gamma   90.00
#
_symmetry.space_group_name_H-M   'P 1'
#
loop_
_entity.id
_entity.type
_entity.pdbx_description
1 polymer ?
#
loop_
_entity_poly.entity_id
_entity_poly.type
_entity_poly.pdbx_seq_one_letter_code
_entity_poly.pdbx_strand_id
1 'polypeptide(L)' 'MADTWSGEFYCVKCKEKREAEGQVVETNGRRMAKGTCPVCGTNLNRILGKAG' A
#
# COMPACT_ATOMS: atom_id res chain seq x y z
N MET A 1 7.25 14.98 -6.83
CA MET A 1 7.96 13.72 -6.53
C MET A 1 6.89 12.71 -6.16
N ALA A 2 6.79 11.59 -6.87
CA ALA A 2 5.87 10.54 -6.47
C ALA A 2 6.52 9.82 -5.29
N ASP A 3 6.06 10.07 -4.07
CA ASP A 3 6.45 9.24 -2.94
C ASP A 3 6.02 7.80 -3.25
N THR A 4 6.96 6.87 -3.28
CA THR A 4 6.69 5.43 -3.37
C THR A 4 6.98 4.80 -2.02
N TRP A 5 6.17 3.82 -1.63
CA TRP A 5 6.31 3.07 -0.40
C TRP A 5 6.34 1.58 -0.73
N SER A 6 7.44 0.94 -0.39
CA SER A 6 7.63 -0.50 -0.49
C SER A 6 7.48 -1.13 0.89
N GLY A 7 6.68 -2.19 1.00
CA GLY A 7 6.61 -2.97 2.23
C GLY A 7 5.47 -3.98 2.21
N GLU A 8 5.15 -4.52 3.40
CA GLU A 8 4.11 -5.52 3.54
C GLU A 8 2.70 -4.93 3.42
N PHE A 9 1.99 -5.36 2.38
CA PHE A 9 0.57 -5.16 2.18
C PHE A 9 -0.18 -6.45 2.49
N TYR A 10 -1.30 -6.34 3.20
CA TYR A 10 -2.19 -7.47 3.37
C TYR A 10 -3.11 -7.62 2.15
N CYS A 11 -2.98 -8.72 1.44
CA CYS A 11 -3.86 -9.04 0.33
C CYS A 11 -5.06 -9.84 0.82
N VAL A 12 -6.26 -9.27 0.76
CA VAL A 12 -7.49 -9.95 1.20
C VAL A 12 -7.88 -11.15 0.32
N LYS A 13 -7.43 -11.18 -0.94
CA LYS A 13 -7.66 -12.32 -1.84
C LYS A 13 -6.76 -13.49 -1.52
N CYS A 14 -5.47 -13.22 -1.26
CA CYS A 14 -4.49 -14.23 -0.87
C CYS A 14 -4.56 -14.54 0.65
N LYS A 15 -5.22 -13.68 1.43
CA LYS A 15 -5.32 -13.70 2.89
C LYS A 15 -3.98 -13.71 3.62
N GLU A 16 -2.96 -13.14 2.99
CA GLU A 16 -1.60 -13.11 3.50
C GLU A 16 -0.92 -11.77 3.21
N LYS A 17 0.21 -11.54 3.88
CA LYS A 17 1.04 -10.37 3.66
C LYS A 17 1.94 -10.59 2.45
N ARG A 18 2.05 -9.56 1.62
CA ARG A 18 2.89 -9.54 0.42
C ARG A 18 3.67 -8.25 0.39
N GLU A 19 4.95 -8.38 0.06
CA GLU A 19 5.75 -7.22 -0.29
C GLU A 19 5.32 -6.73 -1.66
N ALA A 20 4.92 -5.46 -1.71
CA ALA A 20 4.63 -4.77 -2.95
C ALA A 20 5.14 -3.34 -2.84
N GLU A 21 5.35 -2.71 -3.98
CA GLU A 21 5.57 -1.28 -4.06
C GLU A 21 4.26 -0.59 -4.42
N GLY A 22 3.95 0.48 -3.70
CA GLY A 22 2.78 1.29 -3.95
C GLY A 22 3.11 2.78 -3.97
N GLN A 23 2.34 3.55 -4.72
CA GLN A 23 2.46 4.99 -4.72
C GLN A 23 1.79 5.56 -3.48
N VAL A 24 2.51 6.38 -2.73
CA VAL A 24 1.97 7.14 -1.61
C VAL A 24 1.21 8.34 -2.13
N VAL A 25 -0.05 8.42 -1.75
CA VAL A 25 -0.91 9.57 -1.94
C VAL A 25 -1.24 10.16 -0.59
N GLU A 26 -1.20 11.48 -0.51
CA GLU A 26 -1.72 12.22 0.63
C GLU A 26 -3.09 12.80 0.27
N THR A 27 -4.08 12.59 1.13
CA THR A 27 -5.43 13.15 0.93
C THR A 27 -5.95 13.61 2.27
N ASN A 28 -6.35 14.88 2.36
CA ASN A 28 -6.85 15.50 3.60
C ASN A 28 -5.92 15.28 4.81
N GLY A 29 -4.60 15.41 4.60
CA GLY A 29 -3.57 15.24 5.64
C GLY A 29 -3.32 13.78 6.07
N ARG A 30 -3.85 12.79 5.33
CA ARG A 30 -3.61 11.37 5.57
C ARG A 30 -2.80 10.77 4.44
N ARG A 31 -1.67 10.12 4.76
CA ARG A 31 -0.85 9.38 3.80
C ARG A 31 -1.35 7.95 3.63
N MET A 32 -1.41 7.48 2.40
CA MET A 32 -1.80 6.11 2.06
C MET A 32 -0.96 5.60 0.90
N ALA A 33 -0.46 4.38 0.99
CA ALA A 33 0.18 3.69 -0.12
C ALA A 33 -0.86 2.91 -0.93
N LYS A 34 -0.86 3.12 -2.25
CA LYS A 34 -1.67 2.40 -3.24
C LYS A 34 -0.75 1.52 -4.09
N GLY A 35 -0.82 0.22 -3.89
CA GLY A 35 -0.05 -0.77 -4.65
C GLY A 35 -0.96 -1.78 -5.35
N THR A 36 -0.36 -2.69 -6.10
CA THR A 36 -1.06 -3.82 -6.72
C THR A 36 -0.47 -5.13 -6.23
N CYS A 37 -1.31 -6.11 -5.93
CA CYS A 37 -0.83 -7.42 -5.52
C CYS A 37 -0.15 -8.14 -6.70
N PRO A 38 1.12 -8.57 -6.58
CA PRO A 38 1.82 -9.24 -7.67
C PRO A 38 1.29 -10.65 -7.98
N VAL A 39 0.50 -11.24 -7.07
CA VAL A 39 -0.02 -12.61 -7.22
C VAL A 39 -1.40 -12.62 -7.87
N CYS A 40 -2.34 -11.82 -7.37
CA CYS A 40 -3.73 -11.84 -7.81
C CYS A 40 -4.18 -10.57 -8.54
N GLY A 41 -3.29 -9.58 -8.72
CA GLY A 41 -3.60 -8.33 -9.40
C GLY A 41 -4.57 -7.41 -8.67
N THR A 42 -4.97 -7.73 -7.43
CA THR A 42 -5.91 -6.90 -6.67
C THR A 42 -5.24 -5.64 -6.16
N ASN A 43 -5.97 -4.52 -6.16
CA ASN A 43 -5.51 -3.26 -5.59
C ASN A 43 -5.30 -3.37 -4.08
N LEU A 44 -4.10 -3.03 -3.63
CA LEU A 44 -3.68 -3.02 -2.24
C LEU A 44 -3.65 -1.58 -1.74
N ASN A 45 -4.32 -1.30 -0.63
CA ASN A 45 -4.30 0.01 0.00
C ASN A 45 -3.79 -0.15 1.43
N ARG A 46 -2.76 0.61 1.79
CA ARG A 46 -2.21 0.64 3.15
C ARG A 46 -2.21 2.07 3.66
N ILE A 47 -2.89 2.30 4.78
CA ILE A 47 -2.87 3.59 5.44
C ILE A 47 -1.51 3.72 6.13
N LEU A 48 -0.71 4.69 5.69
CA LEU A 48 0.52 5.06 6.35
C LEU A 48 0.10 6.06 7.44
N GLY A 49 -0.36 5.53 8.58
CA GLY A 49 -0.62 6.35 9.76
C GLY A 49 0.60 7.20 10.09
N LYS A 50 0.42 8.27 10.90
CA LYS A 50 1.55 9.06 11.42
C LYS A 50 2.59 8.08 11.97
N ALA A 51 3.76 8.02 11.34
CA ALA A 51 4.92 7.40 11.96
C ALA A 51 5.18 8.23 13.22
N GLY A 52 4.76 7.70 14.36
CA GLY A 52 5.15 8.21 15.66
C GLY A 52 6.63 7.96 15.90
#